data_AF-A0A7R8WVC6-F1
#
_entry.id   AF-A0A7R8WVC6-F1
#
_cell.length_a   1.000
_cell.length_b   1.000
_cell.length_c   1.000
_cell.angle_alpha   90.00
_cell.angle_beta   90.00
_cell.angle_gamma   90.00
#
_symmetry.space_group_name_H-M   'P 1'
#
loop_
_entity.id
_entity.type
_entity.pdbx_description
1 polymer ?
#
loop_
_entity_poly.entity_id
_entity_poly.type
_entity_poly.pdbx_seq_one_letter_code
_entity_poly.pdbx_strand_id
1 'polypeptide(L)'
;MGFVRNLSAAEMVNQVCGVRDFLLKSTEQKEQGKGITNIVFMGMGEPLNNLDNLLTAISILTEQKGLDFTGRRITVSTCGIVPKMRPLGEQTAVNLAVSLHAVTNETRTLLMPINKTYPIELLLEACRTYPM
;
A
#
# COMPACT_ATOMS: atom_id res chain seq x y z
N MET A 1 -9.19 14.56 -13.00
CA MET A 1 -9.33 13.08 -13.11
C MET A 1 -10.18 12.60 -11.94
N GLY A 2 -10.97 11.54 -12.13
CA GLY A 2 -11.84 10.94 -11.10
C GLY A 2 -11.65 9.42 -11.05
N PHE A 3 -12.36 8.75 -10.13
CA PHE A 3 -12.34 7.29 -10.05
C PHE A 3 -12.98 6.67 -11.30
N VAL A 4 -12.32 5.64 -11.86
CA VAL A 4 -12.81 4.91 -13.04
C VAL A 4 -13.09 3.45 -12.67
N ARG A 5 -12.05 2.74 -12.24
CA ARG A 5 -12.15 1.35 -11.77
C ARG A 5 -11.00 1.02 -10.83
N ASN A 6 -11.16 -0.09 -10.12
CA ASN A 6 -10.09 -0.75 -9.40
C ASN A 6 -9.16 -1.51 -10.36
N LEU A 7 -7.88 -1.59 -10.00
CA LEU A 7 -6.92 -2.49 -10.65
C LEU A 7 -7.15 -3.93 -10.15
N SER A 8 -6.99 -4.90 -11.04
CA SER A 8 -6.86 -6.30 -10.64
C SER A 8 -5.52 -6.55 -9.92
N ALA A 9 -5.42 -7.64 -9.17
CA ALA A 9 -4.16 -8.06 -8.55
C ALA A 9 -3.03 -8.22 -9.59
N ALA A 10 -3.34 -8.77 -10.76
CA ALA A 10 -2.39 -8.93 -11.86
C ALA A 10 -1.82 -7.59 -12.32
N GLU A 11 -2.67 -6.55 -12.47
CA GLU A 11 -2.21 -5.21 -12.87
C GLU A 11 -1.33 -4.53 -11.81
N MET A 12 -1.54 -4.83 -10.52
CA MET A 12 -0.65 -4.34 -9.45
C MET A 12 0.71 -5.04 -9.49
N VAL A 13 0.71 -6.38 -9.54
CA VAL A 13 1.96 -7.17 -9.57
C VAL A 13 2.76 -6.86 -10.83
N ASN A 14 2.09 -6.66 -11.98
CA ASN A 14 2.76 -6.43 -13.25
C ASN A 14 3.51 -5.10 -13.30
N GLN A 15 3.16 -4.11 -12.47
CA GLN A 15 3.97 -2.89 -12.31
C GLN A 15 5.35 -3.23 -11.73
N VAL A 16 5.41 -4.12 -10.73
CA VAL A 16 6.66 -4.57 -10.12
C VAL A 16 7.47 -5.40 -11.12
N CYS A 17 6.83 -6.34 -11.83
CA CYS A 17 7.48 -7.14 -12.87
C CYS A 17 8.05 -6.25 -13.99
N GLY A 18 7.29 -5.27 -14.48
CA GLY A 18 7.73 -4.37 -15.54
C GLY A 18 8.98 -3.58 -15.14
N VAL A 19 9.02 -3.05 -13.91
CA VAL A 19 10.21 -2.35 -13.39
C VAL A 19 11.38 -3.31 -13.20
N ARG A 20 11.16 -4.50 -12.64
CA ARG A 20 12.21 -5.51 -12.46
C ARG A 20 12.83 -5.90 -13.80
N ASP A 21 12.01 -6.22 -14.79
CA ASP A 21 12.46 -6.65 -16.11
C ASP A 21 13.18 -5.51 -16.85
N PHE A 22 12.78 -4.26 -16.63
CA PHE A 22 13.51 -3.08 -17.11
C PHE A 22 14.89 -2.97 -16.46
N LEU A 23 14.99 -3.11 -15.13
CA LEU A 23 16.26 -3.05 -14.40
C LEU A 23 17.23 -4.17 -14.81
N LEU A 24 16.73 -5.39 -15.02
CA LEU A 24 17.54 -6.54 -15.46
C LEU A 24 18.18 -6.36 -16.84
N LYS A 25 17.58 -5.53 -17.71
CA LYS A 25 18.11 -5.20 -19.04
C LYS A 25 19.21 -4.13 -19.00
N SER A 26 19.35 -3.39 -17.89
CA SER A 26 20.38 -2.38 -17.72
C SER A 26 21.69 -3.02 -17.23
N THR A 27 22.73 -2.97 -18.05
CA THR A 27 24.05 -3.59 -17.78
C THR A 27 24.68 -3.08 -16.49
N GLU A 28 24.56 -1.76 -16.22
CA GLU A 28 25.09 -1.12 -15.01
C GLU A 28 24.39 -1.59 -13.73
N GLN A 29 23.07 -1.80 -13.77
CA GLN A 29 22.28 -2.27 -12.63
C GLN A 29 22.56 -3.75 -12.33
N LYS A 30 22.81 -4.54 -13.38
CA LYS A 30 23.14 -5.96 -13.28
C LYS A 30 24.48 -6.19 -12.60
N GLU A 31 25.50 -5.38 -12.91
CA GLU A 31 26.82 -5.45 -12.27
C GLU A 31 26.79 -4.98 -10.80
N GLN A 32 25.87 -4.07 -10.46
CA GLN A 32 25.71 -3.58 -9.09
C GLN A 32 24.76 -4.44 -8.23
N GLY A 33 24.15 -5.49 -8.79
CA GLY A 33 23.19 -6.34 -8.08
C GLY A 33 21.94 -5.60 -7.58
N LYS A 34 21.59 -4.46 -8.20
CA LYS A 34 20.54 -3.57 -7.72
C LYS A 34 19.18 -4.02 -8.26
N GLY A 35 18.46 -4.77 -7.43
CA GLY A 35 17.04 -5.09 -7.62
C GLY A 35 16.12 -4.11 -6.91
N ILE A 36 14.81 -4.28 -7.08
CA ILE A 36 13.81 -3.59 -6.26
C ILE A 36 14.01 -4.04 -4.81
N THR A 37 14.23 -3.09 -3.89
CA THR A 37 14.45 -3.41 -2.47
C THR A 37 13.19 -3.25 -1.63
N ASN A 38 12.33 -2.30 -1.99
CA ASN A 38 11.14 -1.92 -1.24
C ASN A 38 9.98 -1.63 -2.19
N ILE A 39 8.76 -1.94 -1.76
CA ILE A 39 7.53 -1.67 -2.49
C ILE A 39 6.65 -0.80 -1.61
N VAL A 40 6.14 0.30 -2.17
CA VAL A 40 5.27 1.22 -1.43
C VAL A 40 4.01 1.46 -2.25
N PHE A 41 2.85 1.07 -1.71
CA PHE A 41 1.55 1.36 -2.30
C PHE A 41 1.17 2.82 -2.03
N MET A 42 1.77 3.74 -2.80
CA MET A 42 1.57 5.20 -2.76
C MET A 42 1.36 5.79 -4.18
N GLY A 43 0.94 4.94 -5.13
CA GLY A 43 0.59 5.37 -6.48
C GLY A 43 -0.78 6.05 -6.54
N MET A 44 -1.45 5.94 -7.69
CA MET A 44 -2.80 6.48 -7.86
C MET A 44 -3.85 5.60 -7.16
N GLY A 45 -4.77 6.23 -6.42
CA GLY A 45 -5.90 5.59 -5.75
C GLY A 45 -5.68 5.34 -4.26
N GLU A 46 -6.72 4.87 -3.58
CA GLU A 46 -6.68 4.48 -2.16
C GLU A 46 -6.59 2.94 -2.07
N PRO A 47 -5.46 2.36 -1.63
CA PRO A 47 -5.26 0.91 -1.62
C PRO A 47 -6.34 0.15 -0.86
N LEU A 48 -6.80 0.66 0.28
CA LEU A 48 -7.82 -0.03 1.08
C LEU A 48 -9.19 -0.05 0.38
N ASN A 49 -9.48 0.84 -0.56
CA ASN A 49 -10.70 0.76 -1.36
C ASN A 49 -10.72 -0.45 -2.31
N ASN A 50 -9.58 -1.09 -2.52
CA ASN A 50 -9.42 -2.27 -3.36
C ASN A 50 -8.76 -3.44 -2.60
N LEU A 51 -9.21 -3.66 -1.36
CA LEU A 51 -8.56 -4.57 -0.41
C LEU A 51 -8.37 -6.00 -0.95
N ASP A 52 -9.38 -6.60 -1.59
CA ASP A 52 -9.29 -8.00 -2.04
C ASP A 52 -8.18 -8.20 -3.11
N ASN A 53 -8.12 -7.29 -4.09
CA ASN A 53 -7.04 -7.31 -5.09
C ASN A 53 -5.69 -6.95 -4.47
N LEU A 54 -5.66 -6.02 -3.51
CA LEU A 54 -4.45 -5.66 -2.78
C LEU A 54 -3.88 -6.84 -2.00
N LEU A 55 -4.70 -7.56 -1.24
CA LEU A 55 -4.31 -8.74 -0.47
C LEU A 55 -3.78 -9.84 -1.39
N THR A 56 -4.48 -10.09 -2.50
CA THR A 56 -4.03 -11.06 -3.52
C THR A 56 -2.68 -10.66 -4.13
N ALA A 57 -2.51 -9.37 -4.45
CA ALA A 57 -1.24 -8.86 -4.98
C ALA A 57 -0.11 -9.00 -3.95
N ILE A 58 -0.33 -8.59 -2.70
CA ILE A 58 0.65 -8.72 -1.61
C ILE A 58 1.04 -10.19 -1.45
N SER A 59 0.07 -11.11 -1.42
CA SER A 59 0.33 -12.55 -1.33
C SER A 59 1.27 -13.03 -2.45
N ILE A 60 1.01 -12.66 -3.71
CA ILE A 60 1.87 -13.01 -4.85
C ILE A 60 3.27 -12.38 -4.71
N LEU A 61 3.35 -11.13 -4.25
CA LEU A 61 4.63 -10.44 -4.06
C LEU A 61 5.47 -11.10 -2.97
N THR A 62 4.85 -11.62 -1.92
CA THR A 62 5.53 -12.21 -0.76
C THR A 62 5.71 -13.72 -0.83
N GLU A 63 4.97 -14.42 -1.70
CA GLU A 63 5.07 -15.86 -1.86
C GLU A 63 6.45 -16.27 -2.37
N GLN A 64 7.00 -17.36 -1.84
CA GLN A 64 8.34 -17.84 -2.21
C GLN A 64 8.40 -18.29 -3.68
N LYS A 65 7.30 -18.87 -4.18
CA LYS A 65 7.12 -19.20 -5.60
C LYS A 65 6.74 -17.98 -6.46
N GLY A 66 6.47 -16.84 -5.84
CA GLY A 66 6.12 -15.57 -6.47
C GLY A 66 7.35 -14.70 -6.68
N LEU A 67 7.34 -13.50 -6.10
CA LEU A 67 8.49 -12.58 -6.17
C LEU A 67 9.38 -12.59 -4.91
N ASP A 68 9.03 -13.39 -3.89
CA ASP A 68 9.82 -13.62 -2.68
C ASP A 68 10.25 -12.34 -1.94
N PHE A 69 9.39 -11.31 -1.94
CA PHE A 69 9.61 -10.13 -1.11
C PHE A 69 9.24 -10.41 0.35
N THR A 70 10.07 -9.97 1.29
CA THR A 70 9.67 -9.93 2.69
C THR A 70 8.56 -8.89 2.90
N GLY A 71 7.46 -9.26 3.57
CA GLY A 71 6.36 -8.33 3.90
C GLY A 71 6.81 -7.03 4.58
N ARG A 72 7.84 -7.10 5.42
CA ARG A 72 8.48 -5.93 6.07
C ARG A 72 9.11 -4.90 5.11
N ARG A 73 9.34 -5.26 3.85
CA ARG A 73 9.81 -4.33 2.80
C ARG A 73 8.68 -3.77 1.95
N ILE A 74 7.44 -4.17 2.24
CA ILE A 74 6.24 -3.67 1.60
C ILE A 74 5.54 -2.72 2.58
N THR A 75 5.16 -1.54 2.10
CA THR A 75 4.39 -0.56 2.88
C THR A 75 3.11 -0.20 2.16
N VAL A 76 1.97 -0.32 2.83
CA VAL A 76 0.67 0.14 2.33
C VAL A 76 0.35 1.49 2.95
N SER A 77 0.16 2.51 2.10
CA SER A 77 -0.31 3.81 2.56
C SER A 77 -1.83 3.91 2.45
N THR A 78 -2.48 4.58 3.40
CA THR A 78 -3.92 4.83 3.38
C THR A 78 -4.28 6.24 3.84
N CYS A 79 -5.35 6.80 3.28
CA CYS A 79 -6.02 7.99 3.79
C CYS A 79 -6.86 7.74 5.06
N GLY A 80 -6.93 6.48 5.51
CA GLY A 80 -7.60 6.10 6.77
C GLY A 80 -8.98 5.50 6.57
N ILE A 81 -9.12 4.47 5.72
CA ILE A 81 -10.34 3.66 5.63
C ILE A 81 -10.39 2.72 6.83
N VAL A 82 -10.75 3.25 8.00
CA VAL A 82 -10.61 2.61 9.33
C VAL A 82 -11.11 1.15 9.36
N PRO A 83 -12.31 0.80 8.86
CA PRO A 83 -12.80 -0.57 8.91
C PRO A 83 -11.94 -1.59 8.15
N LYS A 84 -11.12 -1.13 7.20
CA LYS A 84 -10.28 -1.98 6.35
C LYS A 84 -8.82 -2.03 6.79
N MET A 85 -8.41 -1.22 7.77
CA MET A 85 -7.06 -1.25 8.31
C MET A 85 -6.81 -2.55 9.07
N ARG A 86 -7.68 -2.94 10.01
CA ARG A 86 -7.52 -4.19 10.77
C ARG A 86 -7.44 -5.43 9.86
N PRO A 87 -8.38 -5.64 8.90
CA PRO A 87 -8.28 -6.76 7.97
C PRO A 87 -6.96 -6.84 7.19
N LEU A 88 -6.32 -5.70 6.87
CA LEU A 88 -5.01 -5.70 6.23
C LEU A 88 -3.92 -6.26 7.15
N GLY A 89 -3.85 -5.81 8.40
CA GLY A 89 -2.86 -6.26 9.37
C GLY A 89 -3.07 -7.70 9.84
N GLU A 90 -4.32 -8.18 9.90
CA GLU A 90 -4.62 -9.58 10.26
C GLU A 90 -4.22 -10.57 9.15
N GLN A 91 -4.22 -10.13 7.88
CA GLN A 91 -3.99 -11.00 6.72
C GLN A 91 -2.60 -10.85 6.12
N THR A 92 -1.82 -9.83 6.53
CA THR A 92 -0.51 -9.55 5.95
C THR A 92 0.47 -9.01 6.99
N ALA A 93 1.76 -9.24 6.77
CA ALA A 93 2.84 -8.71 7.61
C ALA A 93 3.50 -7.46 6.99
N VAL A 94 2.72 -6.64 6.27
CA VAL A 94 3.21 -5.41 5.62
C VAL A 94 3.19 -4.22 6.58
N ASN A 95 4.06 -3.25 6.34
CA ASN A 95 4.02 -2.01 7.10
C ASN A 95 2.80 -1.18 6.69
N LEU A 96 2.24 -0.44 7.65
CA LEU A 96 1.20 0.55 7.40
C LEU A 96 1.79 1.96 7.46
N ALA A 97 1.45 2.78 6.47
CA ALA A 97 1.65 4.23 6.49
C ALA A 97 0.29 4.95 6.43
N VAL A 98 0.18 6.08 7.13
CA VAL A 98 -1.08 6.85 7.18
C VAL A 98 -0.85 8.26 6.67
N SER A 99 -1.64 8.65 5.68
CA SER A 99 -1.70 10.00 5.13
C SER A 99 -2.53 10.88 6.07
N LEU A 100 -1.88 11.45 7.08
CA LEU A 100 -2.54 12.26 8.11
C LEU A 100 -2.83 13.69 7.63
N HIS A 101 -1.83 14.37 7.06
CA HIS A 101 -1.85 15.71 6.45
C HIS A 101 -2.31 16.91 7.31
N ALA A 102 -2.83 16.72 8.52
CA ALA A 102 -3.12 17.79 9.47
C ALA A 102 -3.24 17.26 10.91
N VAL A 103 -3.09 18.16 11.89
CA VAL A 103 -3.15 17.82 13.33
C VAL A 103 -4.50 18.12 13.98
N THR A 104 -5.42 18.82 13.29
CA THR A 104 -6.78 19.09 13.77
C THR A 104 -7.83 18.60 12.76
N ASN A 105 -9.02 18.25 13.27
CA ASN A 105 -10.11 17.76 12.44
C ASN A 105 -10.63 18.83 11.46
N GLU A 106 -10.58 20.11 11.82
CA GLU A 106 -11.01 21.20 10.95
C GLU A 106 -10.13 21.27 9.70
N THR A 107 -8.81 21.35 9.88
CA THR A 107 -7.86 21.41 8.76
C THR A 107 -7.85 20.10 7.98
N ARG A 108 -7.90 18.95 8.66
CA ARG A 108 -7.92 17.65 7.97
C ARG A 108 -9.19 17.48 7.13
N THR A 109 -10.34 17.95 7.60
CA THR A 109 -11.60 17.90 6.85
C THR A 109 -11.56 18.74 5.58
N LEU A 110 -10.89 19.89 5.62
CA LEU A 110 -10.70 20.76 4.46
C LEU A 110 -9.79 20.12 3.40
N LEU A 111 -8.69 19.49 3.84
CA LEU A 111 -7.71 18.86 2.94
C LEU A 111 -8.15 17.47 2.47
N MET A 112 -8.77 16.70 3.35
CA MET A 112 -9.11 15.29 3.18
C MET A 112 -10.56 15.04 3.64
N PRO A 113 -11.54 15.11 2.72
CA PRO A 113 -12.96 14.94 3.05
C PRO A 113 -13.31 13.63 3.78
N ILE A 114 -12.49 12.59 3.65
CA ILE A 114 -12.62 11.32 4.38
C ILE A 114 -12.61 11.51 5.90
N ASN A 115 -12.01 12.59 6.41
CA ASN A 115 -12.00 12.91 7.84
C ASN A 115 -13.40 13.13 8.42
N LYS A 116 -14.38 13.52 7.58
CA LYS A 116 -15.79 13.62 8.00
C LYS A 116 -16.38 12.26 8.39
N THR A 117 -15.90 11.20 7.77
CA THR A 117 -16.32 9.82 8.04
C THR A 117 -15.43 9.17 9.10
N TYR A 118 -14.12 9.40 9.03
CA TYR A 118 -13.13 8.87 9.97
C TYR A 118 -12.24 10.00 10.52
N PRO A 119 -12.69 10.67 11.60
CA PRO A 119 -11.92 11.69 12.32
C PRO A 119 -10.56 11.18 12.82
N ILE A 120 -9.67 12.11 13.14
CA ILE A 120 -8.29 11.83 13.57
C ILE A 120 -8.26 10.85 14.76
N GLU A 121 -9.16 10.99 15.72
CA GLU A 121 -9.20 10.17 16.93
C GLU A 121 -9.44 8.68 16.58
N LEU A 122 -10.42 8.41 15.72
CA LEU A 122 -10.72 7.05 15.23
C LEU A 122 -9.59 6.49 14.39
N LEU A 123 -8.97 7.33 13.55
CA LEU A 123 -7.82 6.94 12.75
C LEU A 123 -6.61 6.55 13.63
N LEU A 124 -6.30 7.35 14.65
CA LEU A 124 -5.20 7.07 15.57
C LEU A 124 -5.47 5.84 16.44
N GLU A 125 -6.73 5.62 16.86
CA GLU A 125 -7.12 4.38 17.53
C GLU A 125 -6.93 3.14 16.64
N ALA A 126 -7.31 3.24 15.37
CA ALA A 126 -7.08 2.17 14.39
C ALA A 126 -5.58 1.90 14.19
N CYS A 127 -4.73 2.94 14.17
CA CYS A 127 -3.28 2.77 14.12
C CYS A 127 -2.72 2.06 15.36
N ARG A 128 -3.19 2.42 16.56
CA ARG A 128 -2.73 1.81 17.82
C ARG A 128 -3.11 0.34 17.94
N THR A 129 -4.22 -0.05 17.31
CA THR A 129 -4.74 -1.41 17.34
C THR A 129 -4.43 -2.20 16.07
N TYR A 130 -3.60 -1.65 15.17
CA TYR A 130 -3.20 -2.31 13.94
C TYR A 130 -2.29 -3.51 14.25
N PRO A 131 -2.63 -4.74 13.79
CA PRO A 131 -1.78 -5.92 13.98
C PRO A 131 -0.46 -5.79 13.20
N MET A 132 0.66 -6.08 13.84
CA MET A 132 2.02 -6.04 13.28
C MET A 132 2.76 -7.35 13.51
#